data_AF-A0AAV0TQV9-F1
#
_entry.id   AF-A0AAV0TQV9-F1
#
_cell.length_a   1.000
_cell.length_b   1.000
_cell.length_c   1.000
_cell.angle_alpha   90.00
_cell.angle_beta   90.00
_cell.angle_gamma   90.00
#
_symmetry.space_group_name_H-M   'P 1'
#
loop_
_entity.id
_entity.type
_entity.pdbx_description
1 polymer ?
#
loop_
_entity_poly.entity_id
_entity_poly.type
_entity_poly.pdbx_seq_one_letter_code
_entity_poly.pdbx_strand_id
1 'polypeptide(L)'
;MTSMLLLCTAVFLLHLSKTRAEIPVPEAPAGFTIGRGSASAEVQLEAFIDPLCPFSKAAYNGVKALADHYEPNDVRVKMVVFPLPFRQHGFAAAQSAFAVTSALGDGFFAPWLEALYEHQERGATQFLNSEED
;
A
#
# COMPACT_ATOMS: atom_id res chain seq x y z
N MET A 1 -25.43 41.62 33.55
CA MET A 1 -24.43 41.84 32.46
C MET A 1 -23.33 40.79 32.46
N THR A 2 -22.73 40.45 33.60
CA THR A 2 -21.66 39.43 33.72
C THR A 2 -22.08 38.01 33.35
N SER A 3 -23.28 37.59 33.77
CA SER A 3 -23.82 36.24 33.48
C SER A 3 -24.07 35.99 31.98
N MET A 4 -24.50 37.01 31.23
CA MET A 4 -24.72 36.90 29.78
C MET A 4 -23.39 36.79 29.02
N LEU A 5 -22.34 37.49 29.50
CA LEU A 5 -21.01 37.43 28.91
C LEU A 5 -20.35 36.06 29.12
N LEU A 6 -20.51 35.46 30.30
CA LEU A 6 -20.06 34.10 30.63
C LEU A 6 -20.75 33.02 29.79
N LEU A 7 -22.05 33.20 29.50
CA LEU A 7 -22.79 32.26 28.66
C LEU A 7 -22.31 32.33 27.20
N CYS A 8 -22.09 33.53 26.67
CA CYS A 8 -21.58 33.74 25.32
C CYS A 8 -20.16 33.18 25.15
N THR A 9 -19.27 33.37 26.13
CA THR A 9 -17.91 32.80 26.06
C THR A 9 -17.93 31.28 26.14
N ALA A 10 -18.78 30.68 26.98
CA ALA A 10 -18.93 29.22 27.05
C ALA A 10 -19.45 28.62 25.73
N VAL A 11 -20.45 29.24 25.10
CA VAL A 11 -20.99 28.81 23.80
C VAL A 11 -19.95 28.97 22.68
N PHE A 12 -19.16 30.04 22.70
CA PHE A 12 -18.08 30.27 21.74
C PHE A 12 -16.95 29.24 21.89
N LEU A 13 -16.56 28.91 23.12
CA LEU A 13 -15.59 27.85 23.42
C LEU A 13 -16.11 26.46 23.01
N LEU A 14 -17.40 26.19 23.17
CA LEU A 14 -18.04 24.95 22.68
C LEU A 14 -18.06 24.88 21.14
N HIS A 15 -18.25 26.00 20.44
CA HIS A 15 -18.18 26.04 18.97
C HIS A 15 -16.77 25.87 18.41
N LEU A 16 -15.75 26.36 19.12
CA LEU A 16 -14.34 26.10 18.80
C LEU A 16 -13.95 24.64 19.05
N SER A 17 -14.70 23.95 19.92
CA SER A 17 -14.50 22.55 20.27
C SER A 17 -15.15 21.56 19.29
N LYS A 18 -15.40 21.96 18.03
CA LYS A 18 -15.73 21.01 16.94
C LYS A 18 -14.54 20.06 16.75
N THR A 19 -14.50 19.01 17.56
CA THR A 19 -13.66 17.85 17.38
C THR A 19 -13.96 17.28 16.00
N ARG A 20 -13.00 17.38 15.07
CA ARG A 20 -13.02 16.57 13.84
C ARG A 20 -12.77 15.13 14.27
N ALA A 21 -13.84 14.45 14.68
CA ALA A 21 -13.83 13.02 15.00
C ALA A 21 -13.97 12.15 13.73
N GLU A 22 -13.88 12.76 12.55
CA GLU A 22 -13.97 12.05 11.27
C GLU A 22 -12.58 11.59 10.84
N ILE A 23 -12.45 10.29 10.55
CA ILE A 23 -11.27 9.74 9.90
C ILE A 23 -11.17 10.42 8.52
N PRO A 24 -10.08 11.14 8.22
CA PRO A 24 -9.95 11.79 6.91
C PRO A 24 -10.02 10.74 5.80
N VAL A 25 -10.80 11.04 4.76
CA VAL A 25 -10.87 10.20 3.57
C VAL A 25 -9.48 10.15 2.94
N PRO A 26 -8.92 8.96 2.67
CA PRO A 26 -7.62 8.84 2.04
C PRO A 26 -7.57 9.61 0.71
N GLU A 27 -6.51 10.38 0.50
CA GLU A 27 -6.34 11.23 -0.70
C GLU A 27 -6.07 10.40 -1.97
N ALA A 28 -5.59 9.16 -1.80
CA ALA A 28 -5.31 8.24 -2.88
C ALA A 28 -5.73 6.81 -2.52
N PRO A 29 -6.06 5.96 -3.51
CA PRO A 29 -6.28 4.54 -3.25
C PRO A 29 -5.00 3.90 -2.68
N ALA A 30 -5.12 2.77 -2.00
CA ALA A 30 -3.98 2.09 -1.38
C ALA A 30 -2.97 1.55 -2.42
N GLY A 31 -1.74 1.33 -1.98
CA GLY A 31 -0.68 0.70 -2.78
C GLY A 31 0.09 1.65 -3.69
N PHE A 32 1.09 1.07 -4.37
CA PHE A 32 2.11 1.78 -5.11
C PHE A 32 1.95 1.54 -6.60
N THR A 33 1.97 2.61 -7.40
CA THR A 33 1.90 2.47 -8.86
C THR A 33 3.23 1.96 -9.38
N ILE A 34 3.20 0.93 -10.22
CA ILE A 34 4.37 0.47 -10.98
C ILE A 34 4.18 0.81 -12.47
N GLY A 35 5.29 0.98 -13.19
CA GLY A 35 5.25 1.42 -14.59
C GLY A 35 4.86 2.90 -14.72
N ARG A 36 4.08 3.23 -15.75
CA ARG A 36 3.75 4.63 -16.12
C ARG A 36 2.25 4.95 -16.09
N GLY A 37 1.43 4.06 -15.53
CA GLY A 37 -0.03 4.21 -15.52
C GLY A 37 -0.52 5.48 -14.80
N SER A 38 -1.41 6.21 -15.46
CA SER A 38 -2.03 7.44 -14.96
C SER A 38 -3.12 7.15 -13.93
N ALA A 39 -3.35 8.10 -13.02
CA ALA A 39 -4.48 8.03 -12.11
C ALA A 39 -5.85 8.05 -12.80
N SER A 40 -5.89 8.55 -14.04
CA SER A 40 -7.08 8.57 -14.90
C SER A 40 -7.14 7.42 -15.91
N ALA A 41 -6.27 6.40 -15.78
CA ALA A 41 -6.27 5.27 -16.70
C ALA A 41 -7.64 4.56 -16.71
N GLU A 42 -8.09 4.13 -17.90
CA GLU A 42 -9.40 3.48 -18.10
C GLU A 42 -9.54 2.20 -17.27
N VAL A 43 -8.45 1.42 -17.19
CA VAL A 43 -8.37 0.21 -16.38
C VAL A 43 -7.45 0.43 -15.18
N GLN A 44 -7.96 0.08 -14.01
CA GLN A 44 -7.26 0.14 -12.73
C GLN A 44 -7.09 -1.28 -12.19
N LEU A 45 -5.86 -1.81 -12.25
CA LEU A 45 -5.53 -3.13 -11.72
C LEU A 45 -4.86 -3.00 -10.36
N GLU A 46 -5.48 -3.57 -9.33
CA GLU A 46 -4.89 -3.68 -8.00
C GLU A 46 -4.41 -5.11 -7.75
N ALA A 47 -3.11 -5.28 -7.57
CA ALA A 47 -2.48 -6.55 -7.27
C ALA A 47 -2.08 -6.57 -5.78
N PHE A 48 -2.77 -7.41 -5.00
CA PHE A 48 -2.42 -7.64 -3.59
C PHE A 48 -1.24 -8.61 -3.53
N ILE A 49 -0.13 -8.16 -2.95
CA ILE A 49 1.11 -8.92 -2.91
C ILE A 49 1.63 -9.05 -1.48
N ASP A 50 1.94 -10.28 -1.09
CA ASP A 50 2.81 -10.54 0.05
C ASP A 50 4.28 -10.51 -0.44
N PRO A 51 5.12 -9.57 0.03
CA PRO A 51 6.50 -9.42 -0.41
C PRO A 51 7.40 -10.64 -0.12
N LEU A 52 7.00 -11.50 0.82
CA LEU A 52 7.73 -12.72 1.15
C LEU A 52 7.13 -13.96 0.46
N CYS A 53 5.99 -13.84 -0.22
CA CYS A 53 5.35 -14.97 -0.86
C CYS A 53 6.03 -15.34 -2.19
N PRO A 54 6.35 -16.62 -2.41
CA PRO A 54 6.89 -17.13 -3.67
C PRO A 54 5.94 -16.98 -4.86
N PHE A 55 4.64 -17.10 -4.64
CA PHE A 55 3.65 -16.99 -5.71
C PHE A 55 3.49 -15.53 -6.13
N SER A 56 3.56 -14.59 -5.17
CA SER A 56 3.67 -13.16 -5.47
C SER A 56 4.91 -12.88 -6.31
N LYS A 57 6.06 -13.46 -5.94
CA LYS A 57 7.31 -13.36 -6.72
C LYS A 57 7.16 -13.94 -8.13
N ALA A 58 6.55 -15.10 -8.26
CA ALA A 58 6.32 -15.74 -9.56
C ALA A 58 5.39 -14.92 -10.46
N ALA A 59 4.33 -14.33 -9.89
CA ALA A 59 3.36 -13.50 -10.60
C ALA A 59 3.94 -12.13 -11.00
N TYR A 60 4.90 -11.61 -10.23
CA TYR A 60 5.44 -10.26 -10.38
C TYR A 60 5.87 -9.93 -11.80
N ASN A 61 6.62 -10.83 -12.47
CA ASN A 61 7.11 -10.58 -13.82
C ASN A 61 5.98 -10.36 -14.84
N GLY A 62 4.89 -11.12 -14.73
CA GLY A 62 3.73 -10.95 -15.60
C GLY A 62 3.00 -9.64 -15.35
N VAL A 63 2.82 -9.27 -14.08
CA VAL A 63 2.18 -8.01 -13.69
C VAL A 63 3.04 -6.80 -14.08
N LYS A 64 4.36 -6.90 -13.94
CA LYS A 64 5.31 -5.86 -14.38
C LYS A 64 5.28 -5.69 -15.90
N ALA A 65 5.29 -6.80 -16.65
CA ALA A 65 5.17 -6.75 -18.11
C ALA A 65 3.87 -6.07 -18.57
N LEU A 66 2.75 -6.29 -17.86
CA LEU A 66 1.50 -5.58 -18.10
C LEU A 66 1.67 -4.06 -17.90
N ALA A 67 2.25 -3.65 -16.77
CA ALA A 67 2.46 -2.24 -16.44
C ALA A 67 3.43 -1.52 -17.41
N ASP A 68 4.38 -2.26 -17.98
CA ASP A 68 5.36 -1.74 -18.94
C ASP A 68 4.80 -1.70 -20.38
N HIS A 69 3.83 -2.56 -20.72
CA HIS A 69 3.30 -2.72 -22.08
C HIS A 69 2.26 -1.68 -22.47
N TYR A 70 1.31 -1.37 -21.58
CA TYR A 70 0.18 -0.49 -21.89
C TYR A 70 0.54 0.99 -21.76
N GLU A 71 -0.16 1.84 -22.51
CA GLU A 71 0.02 3.29 -22.41
C GLU A 71 -0.52 3.84 -21.08
N PRO A 72 0.00 4.98 -20.59
CA PRO A 72 -0.40 5.56 -19.32
C PRO A 72 -1.90 5.76 -19.12
N ASN A 73 -2.66 6.00 -20.19
CA ASN A 73 -4.11 6.24 -20.10
C ASN A 73 -4.94 4.97 -20.21
N ASP A 74 -4.34 3.84 -20.58
CA ASP A 74 -5.08 2.60 -20.80
C ASP A 74 -5.15 1.77 -19.51
N VAL A 75 -3.99 1.52 -18.88
CA VAL A 75 -3.88 0.66 -17.70
C VAL A 75 -2.98 1.30 -16.65
N ARG A 76 -3.48 1.36 -15.41
CA ARG A 76 -2.65 1.60 -14.23
C ARG A 76 -2.62 0.36 -13.34
N VAL A 77 -1.41 -0.08 -13.02
CA VAL A 77 -1.18 -1.19 -12.10
C VAL A 77 -0.70 -0.66 -10.76
N LYS A 78 -1.42 -1.03 -9.70
CA LYS A 78 -1.08 -0.72 -8.31
C LYS A 78 -0.77 -1.99 -7.54
N MET A 79 0.36 -1.99 -6.85
CA MET A 79 0.77 -3.06 -5.95
C MET A 79 0.38 -2.72 -4.52
N VAL A 80 -0.54 -3.48 -3.95
CA VAL A 80 -1.01 -3.31 -2.58
C VAL A 80 -0.30 -4.33 -1.69
N VAL A 81 0.50 -3.86 -0.74
CA VAL A 81 1.25 -4.74 0.15
C VAL A 81 0.31 -5.37 1.17
N PHE A 82 0.23 -6.70 1.17
CA PHE A 82 -0.65 -7.49 2.02
C PHE A 82 0.13 -8.65 2.66
N PRO A 83 0.73 -8.44 3.85
CA PRO A 83 1.52 -9.47 4.50
C PRO A 83 0.62 -10.53 5.13
N LEU A 84 0.78 -11.79 4.73
CA LEU A 84 0.01 -12.89 5.30
C LEU A 84 0.52 -13.24 6.71
N PRO A 85 -0.37 -13.58 7.66
CA PRO A 85 -0.02 -13.69 9.09
C PRO A 85 0.94 -14.85 9.42
N PHE A 86 1.09 -15.81 8.51
CA PHE A 86 1.95 -16.98 8.68
C PHE A 86 3.39 -16.78 8.19
N ARG A 87 3.74 -15.59 7.66
CA ARG A 87 5.13 -15.25 7.31
C ARG A 87 5.80 -14.53 8.48
N GLN A 88 6.82 -15.15 9.08
CA GLN A 88 7.52 -14.64 10.28
C GLN A 88 7.98 -13.18 10.18
N HIS A 89 8.31 -12.72 8.96
CA HIS A 89 8.75 -11.35 8.70
C HIS A 89 7.81 -10.57 7.76
N GLY A 90 6.59 -11.06 7.53
CA GLY A 90 5.64 -10.45 6.58
C GLY A 90 5.33 -9.00 6.94
N PHE A 91 4.98 -8.75 8.20
CA PHE A 91 4.68 -7.40 8.67
C PHE A 91 5.89 -6.46 8.58
N ALA A 92 7.09 -6.93 8.96
CA ALA A 92 8.32 -6.14 8.85
C ALA A 92 8.67 -5.81 7.40
N ALA A 93 8.52 -6.77 6.47
CA ALA A 93 8.69 -6.54 5.05
C ALA A 93 7.69 -5.49 4.55
N ALA A 94 6.42 -5.59 4.97
CA ALA A 94 5.40 -4.60 4.61
C ALA A 94 5.74 -3.19 5.11
N GLN A 95 6.17 -3.05 6.36
CA GLN A 95 6.61 -1.77 6.91
C GLN A 95 7.81 -1.20 6.14
N SER A 96 8.75 -2.05 5.72
CA SER A 96 9.93 -1.60 4.98
C SER A 96 9.57 -0.98 3.61
N ALA A 97 8.50 -1.47 2.96
CA ALA A 97 7.99 -0.87 1.72
C ALA A 97 7.65 0.62 1.92
N PHE A 98 6.86 0.91 2.95
CA PHE A 98 6.47 2.28 3.29
C PHE A 98 7.65 3.12 3.75
N ALA A 99 8.59 2.54 4.51
CA ALA A 99 9.78 3.25 4.95
C ALA A 99 10.65 3.68 3.78
N VAL A 100 10.87 2.80 2.80
CA VAL A 100 11.65 3.09 1.60
C VAL A 100 10.98 4.14 0.73
N THR A 101 9.68 4.01 0.45
CA THR A 101 8.99 4.98 -0.40
C THR A 101 8.80 6.33 0.28
N SER A 102 8.66 6.36 1.61
CA SER A 102 8.64 7.61 2.37
C SER A 102 9.99 8.32 2.34
N ALA A 103 11.10 7.57 2.33
CA ALA A 103 12.45 8.14 2.33
C ALA A 103 12.94 8.53 0.92
N LEU A 104 12.62 7.74 -0.10
CA LEU A 104 13.20 7.84 -1.45
C LEU A 104 12.18 8.20 -2.55
N GLY A 105 10.89 8.18 -2.22
CA GLY A 105 9.78 8.40 -3.15
C GLY A 105 9.17 7.10 -3.69
N ASP A 106 7.93 7.18 -4.17
CA ASP A 106 7.14 6.03 -4.62
C ASP A 106 7.79 5.23 -5.76
N GLY A 107 8.61 5.88 -6.59
CA GLY A 107 9.36 5.23 -7.67
C GLY A 107 10.35 4.16 -7.19
N PHE A 108 10.71 4.15 -5.91
CA PHE A 108 11.59 3.14 -5.32
C PHE A 108 10.85 1.88 -4.85
N PHE A 109 9.52 1.81 -4.94
CA PHE A 109 8.78 0.62 -4.56
C PHE A 109 9.15 -0.60 -5.40
N ALA A 110 9.15 -0.49 -6.74
CA ALA A 110 9.47 -1.63 -7.61
C ALA A 110 10.93 -2.10 -7.42
N PRO A 111 11.96 -1.23 -7.42
CA PRO A 111 13.33 -1.65 -7.12
C PRO A 111 13.49 -2.31 -5.74
N TRP A 112 12.79 -1.81 -4.72
CA TRP A 112 12.79 -2.44 -3.39
C TRP A 112 12.20 -3.86 -3.43
N LEU A 113 11.06 -4.03 -4.10
CA LEU A 113 10.39 -5.32 -4.22
C LEU A 113 11.25 -6.32 -5.00
N GLU A 114 11.88 -5.87 -6.09
CA GLU A 114 12.80 -6.68 -6.90
C GLU A 114 14.00 -7.16 -6.09
N ALA A 115 14.64 -6.26 -5.32
CA ALA A 115 15.75 -6.62 -4.43
C ALA A 115 15.33 -7.63 -3.35
N LEU A 116 14.14 -7.46 -2.77
CA LEU A 116 13.61 -8.41 -1.80
C LEU A 116 13.38 -9.80 -2.43
N TYR A 117 12.81 -9.83 -3.64
CA TYR A 117 12.61 -11.07 -4.37
C TYR A 117 13.91 -11.73 -4.80
N GLU A 118 14.95 -10.99 -5.17
CA GLU A 118 16.27 -11.54 -5.51
C GLU A 118 16.87 -12.36 -4.35
N HIS A 119 16.73 -11.85 -3.12
CA HIS A 119 17.25 -12.49 -1.91
C HIS A 119 16.26 -13.43 -1.22
N GLN A 120 15.06 -13.61 -1.77
CA GLN A 120 14.07 -14.54 -1.22
C GLN A 120 14.48 -16.00 -1.51
N GLU A 121 14.87 -16.73 -0.46
CA GLU A 121 15.14 -18.16 -0.52
C GLU A 121 13.88 -18.97 -0.88
N ARG A 122 14.06 -20.11 -1.56
CA ARG A 122 12.99 -21.01 -2.04
C ARG A 122 12.30 -21.82 -0.92
N GLY A 123 12.08 -21.28 0.28
CA GLY A 123 11.37 -22.01 1.37
C GLY A 123 9.92 -22.38 1.01
N ALA A 124 9.37 -21.71 0.01
CA ALA A 124 8.07 -21.87 -0.62
C ALA A 124 7.69 -23.25 -1.15
N THR A 125 8.60 -23.88 -1.89
CA THR A 125 8.33 -25.18 -2.52
C THR A 125 8.20 -26.27 -1.45
N GLN A 126 8.83 -26.07 -0.29
CA GLN A 126 8.78 -27.02 0.80
C GLN A 126 7.45 -27.01 1.57
N PHE A 127 6.76 -25.87 1.69
CA PHE A 127 5.45 -25.81 2.37
C PHE A 127 4.36 -26.53 1.58
N LEU A 128 4.25 -26.32 0.27
CA LEU A 128 3.27 -27.07 -0.56
C LEU A 128 3.57 -28.58 -0.60
N ASN A 129 4.86 -28.95 -0.69
CA ASN A 129 5.24 -30.36 -0.65
C ASN A 129 4.97 -31.03 0.71
N SER A 130 4.69 -30.24 1.77
CA SER A 130 4.30 -30.77 3.09
C SER A 130 2.79 -30.75 3.34
N GLU A 131 2.01 -30.18 2.42
CA GLU A 131 0.55 -30.15 2.45
C GLU A 131 -0.07 -31.18 1.49
N GLU A 132 0.74 -31.80 0.62
CA GLU A 132 0.36 -32.94 -0.23
C GLU A 132 0.56 -34.33 0.44
N ASP A 133 1.15 -34.39 1.64
CA ASP A 133 1.34 -35.61 2.44
C ASP A 133 0.36 -35.71 3.64
#